data_AF-A0A2W4K153-F1
#
_entry.id   AF-A0A2W4K153-F1
#
_cell.length_a   1.000
_cell.length_b   1.000
_cell.length_c   1.000
_cell.angle_alpha   90.00
_cell.angle_beta   90.00
_cell.angle_gamma   90.00
#
_symmetry.space_group_name_H-M   'P 1'
#
loop_
_entity.id
_entity.type
_entity.pdbx_description
1 polymer ?
#
loop_
_entity_poly.entity_id
_entity_poly.type
_entity_poly.pdbx_seq_one_letter_code
_entity_poly.pdbx_strand_id
1 'polypeptide(L)'
;MRVFSVIGASNSGKTTAIEAIIKELSRRGYSVGSVKEIHYEQFALDKAGTDTYRHRQAGSKLVAARGLYETDFLFGERLTMEKVLKFYDHDFVVLEGVTDFVAPKILCARTEDEIKERMDPTVFALSGLIALHTDQYEGLPAFDPLKDAEKLVDYIEAKVPPVLPNKPKESCGQCGSSCETMLADILNGKKNRSECKVDQGSVKLFIGDEEIKMVPFVKAILTGTVVGFVSNLKGYQKGKEITIKIHPDYR
;
A
#
# COMPACT_ATOMS: atom_id res chain seq x y z
N MET A 1 2.65 7.06 2.73
CA MET A 1 2.77 5.58 2.67
C MET A 1 2.89 5.07 1.23
N ARG A 2 3.89 4.22 1.01
CA ARG A 2 4.15 3.37 -0.16
C ARG A 2 4.00 1.91 0.28
N VAL A 3 3.42 1.06 -0.55
CA VAL A 3 3.15 -0.35 -0.20
C VAL A 3 3.62 -1.22 -1.34
N PHE A 4 4.33 -2.30 -1.04
CA PHE A 4 4.77 -3.30 -2.03
C PHE A 4 4.76 -4.69 -1.40
N SER A 5 4.66 -5.71 -2.23
CA SER A 5 4.64 -7.11 -1.82
C SER A 5 5.92 -7.83 -2.22
N VAL A 6 6.38 -8.74 -1.37
CA VAL A 6 7.43 -9.71 -1.67
C VAL A 6 6.77 -11.08 -1.74
N ILE A 7 6.71 -11.63 -2.96
CA ILE A 7 6.03 -12.88 -3.28
C ILE A 7 7.03 -13.95 -3.71
N GLY A 8 6.58 -15.20 -3.79
CA GLY A 8 7.44 -16.33 -4.18
C GLY A 8 7.11 -17.61 -3.44
N ALA A 9 7.65 -18.72 -3.92
CA ALA A 9 7.49 -20.03 -3.28
C ALA A 9 8.09 -20.06 -1.86
N SER A 10 7.62 -20.99 -1.01
CA SER A 10 8.23 -21.24 0.30
C SER A 10 9.72 -21.51 0.14
N ASN A 11 10.57 -20.96 1.01
CA ASN A 11 12.04 -21.08 0.94
C ASN A 11 12.70 -20.51 -0.33
N SER A 12 12.10 -19.50 -0.99
CA SER A 12 12.73 -18.80 -2.12
C SER A 12 13.62 -17.61 -1.70
N GLY A 13 13.71 -17.32 -0.39
CA GLY A 13 14.48 -16.18 0.15
C GLY A 13 13.65 -14.94 0.49
N LYS A 14 12.31 -15.01 0.45
CA LYS A 14 11.42 -13.88 0.77
C LYS A 14 11.75 -13.19 2.09
N THR A 15 11.80 -13.95 3.19
CA THR A 15 12.04 -13.40 4.53
C THR A 15 13.38 -12.68 4.59
N THR A 16 14.44 -13.27 4.02
CA THR A 16 15.76 -12.63 3.92
C THR A 16 15.73 -11.34 3.10
N ALA A 17 15.01 -11.32 1.98
CA ALA A 17 14.85 -10.10 1.18
C ALA A 17 14.10 -9.01 1.97
N ILE A 18 13.03 -9.37 2.65
CA ILE A 18 12.24 -8.45 3.48
C ILE A 18 13.08 -7.89 4.63
N GLU A 19 13.82 -8.73 5.35
CA GLU A 19 14.71 -8.29 6.44
C GLU A 19 15.75 -7.29 5.96
N ALA A 20 16.39 -7.56 4.81
CA ALA A 20 17.36 -6.66 4.20
C ALA A 20 16.72 -5.31 3.81
N ILE A 21 15.54 -5.35 3.18
CA ILE A 21 14.82 -4.15 2.76
C ILE A 21 14.36 -3.33 3.97
N ILE A 22 13.76 -3.95 4.98
CA ILE A 22 13.29 -3.25 6.19
C ILE A 22 14.47 -2.60 6.91
N LYS A 23 15.59 -3.33 7.06
CA LYS A 23 16.79 -2.81 7.70
C LYS A 23 17.34 -1.61 6.96
N GLU A 24 17.43 -1.67 5.64
CA GLU A 24 17.97 -0.60 4.82
C GLU A 24 17.05 0.62 4.76
N LEU A 25 15.72 0.43 4.60
CA LEU A 25 14.75 1.53 4.69
C LEU A 25 14.78 2.22 6.05
N SER A 26 14.85 1.44 7.14
CA SER A 26 14.94 1.98 8.50
C SER A 26 16.25 2.74 8.71
N ARG A 27 17.37 2.24 8.16
CA ARG A 27 18.66 2.94 8.19
C ARG A 27 18.61 4.30 7.49
N ARG A 28 17.80 4.43 6.44
CA ARG A 28 17.56 5.70 5.72
C ARG A 28 16.61 6.65 6.45
N GLY A 29 16.07 6.26 7.60
CA GLY A 29 15.18 7.09 8.42
C GLY A 29 13.70 6.96 8.05
N TYR A 30 13.32 6.01 7.21
CA TYR A 30 11.91 5.73 6.93
C TYR A 30 11.27 4.96 8.08
N SER A 31 10.01 5.27 8.36
CA SER A 31 9.15 4.40 9.16
C SER A 31 8.66 3.22 8.31
N VAL A 32 8.85 1.99 8.81
CA VAL A 32 8.56 0.76 8.05
C VAL A 32 7.63 -0.18 8.82
N GLY A 33 6.46 -0.43 8.25
CA GLY A 33 5.54 -1.48 8.70
C GLY A 33 5.73 -2.76 7.89
N SER A 34 5.26 -3.88 8.42
CA SER A 34 5.18 -5.14 7.68
C SER A 34 3.86 -5.86 7.92
N VAL A 35 3.42 -6.64 6.94
CA VAL A 35 2.28 -7.56 7.00
C VAL A 35 2.77 -8.90 6.52
N LYS A 36 2.45 -9.97 7.24
CA LYS A 36 2.75 -11.34 6.80
C LYS A 36 1.46 -12.11 6.60
N GLU A 37 1.19 -12.51 5.37
CA GLU A 37 0.09 -13.43 5.08
C GLU A 37 0.49 -14.84 5.49
N ILE A 38 -0.37 -15.50 6.26
CA ILE A 38 -0.13 -16.84 6.74
C ILE A 38 -1.07 -17.79 5.99
N HIS A 39 -0.48 -18.54 5.08
CA HIS A 39 -1.16 -19.53 4.24
C HIS A 39 -1.37 -20.85 4.97
N TYR A 40 -2.05 -20.81 6.12
CA TYR A 40 -2.41 -21.97 6.94
C TYR A 40 -3.81 -21.81 7.50
N GLU A 41 -4.74 -22.69 7.10
CA GLU A 41 -6.18 -22.55 7.41
C GLU A 41 -6.50 -22.53 8.91
N GLN A 42 -5.70 -23.21 9.73
CA GLN A 42 -5.89 -23.30 11.18
C GLN A 42 -5.04 -22.27 11.93
N PHE A 43 -4.55 -21.23 11.24
CA PHE A 43 -3.75 -20.19 11.88
C PHE A 43 -4.55 -19.47 12.97
N ALA A 44 -4.01 -19.52 14.19
CA ALA A 44 -4.47 -18.72 15.32
C ALA A 44 -3.27 -18.38 16.22
N LEU A 45 -3.01 -17.09 16.44
CA LEU A 45 -2.02 -16.65 17.44
C LEU A 45 -2.53 -16.89 18.87
N ASP A 46 -3.83 -16.70 19.06
CA ASP A 46 -4.51 -16.90 20.34
C ASP A 46 -4.82 -18.38 20.56
N LYS A 47 -4.51 -18.89 21.76
CA LYS A 47 -4.63 -20.31 22.08
C LYS A 47 -5.90 -20.59 22.87
N ALA A 48 -6.51 -21.75 22.63
CA ALA A 48 -7.66 -22.18 23.42
C ALA A 48 -7.32 -22.19 24.93
N GLY A 49 -8.23 -21.64 25.74
CA GLY A 49 -8.10 -21.59 27.20
C GLY A 49 -7.48 -20.32 27.78
N THR A 50 -6.92 -19.41 26.96
CA THR A 50 -6.48 -18.08 27.42
C THR A 50 -7.68 -17.19 27.74
N ASP A 51 -7.50 -16.16 28.57
CA ASP A 51 -8.57 -15.20 28.87
C ASP A 51 -8.99 -14.41 27.62
N THR A 52 -8.05 -14.09 26.74
CA THR A 52 -8.32 -13.47 25.43
C THR A 52 -9.19 -14.37 24.54
N TYR A 53 -8.93 -15.67 24.53
CA TYR A 53 -9.75 -16.63 23.83
C TYR A 53 -11.16 -16.70 24.43
N ARG A 54 -11.27 -16.73 25.76
CA ARG A 54 -12.56 -16.71 26.46
C ARG A 54 -13.36 -15.43 26.16
N HIS A 55 -12.71 -14.26 26.07
CA HIS A 55 -13.36 -13.01 25.65
C HIS A 55 -13.94 -13.11 24.24
N ARG A 56 -13.22 -13.73 23.30
CA ARG A 56 -13.71 -13.96 21.94
C ARG A 56 -14.89 -14.93 21.92
N GLN A 57 -14.81 -16.04 22.64
CA GLN A 57 -15.91 -17.02 22.76
C GLN A 57 -17.16 -16.41 23.40
N ALA A 58 -17.00 -15.42 24.30
CA ALA A 58 -18.10 -14.66 24.88
C ALA A 58 -18.76 -13.67 23.89
N GLY A 59 -18.25 -13.55 22.67
CA GLY A 59 -18.83 -12.73 21.59
C GLY A 59 -18.06 -11.46 21.25
N SER A 60 -16.89 -11.22 21.85
CA SER A 60 -16.08 -10.06 21.47
C SER A 60 -15.53 -10.22 20.05
N LYS A 61 -15.83 -9.24 19.18
CA LYS A 61 -15.33 -9.21 17.78
C LYS A 61 -13.90 -8.67 17.66
N LEU A 62 -13.46 -7.92 18.66
CA LEU A 62 -12.11 -7.35 18.76
C LEU A 62 -11.64 -7.48 20.21
N VAL A 63 -10.53 -8.17 20.41
CA VAL A 63 -9.86 -8.30 21.71
C VAL A 63 -8.53 -7.57 21.64
N ALA A 64 -8.19 -6.81 22.68
CA ALA A 64 -6.87 -6.23 22.84
C ALA A 64 -6.18 -6.91 24.03
N ALA A 65 -5.04 -7.54 23.79
CA ALA A 65 -4.15 -8.03 24.83
C ALA A 65 -3.04 -7.00 25.03
N ARG A 66 -2.94 -6.40 26.23
CA ARG A 66 -1.98 -5.31 26.49
C ARG A 66 -1.05 -5.70 27.62
N GLY A 67 0.22 -5.90 27.29
CA GLY A 67 1.31 -6.16 28.21
C GLY A 67 2.17 -4.92 28.49
N LEU A 68 3.26 -5.10 29.22
CA LEU A 68 4.22 -4.03 29.53
C LEU A 68 5.03 -3.56 28.31
N TYR A 69 5.27 -4.44 27.35
CA TYR A 69 6.15 -4.19 26.20
C TYR A 69 5.48 -4.45 24.84
N GLU A 70 4.24 -4.94 24.84
CA GLU A 70 3.52 -5.33 23.63
C GLU A 70 2.02 -5.09 23.76
N THR A 71 1.37 -4.89 22.62
CA THR A 71 -0.09 -4.81 22.54
C THR A 71 -0.54 -5.51 21.27
N ASP A 72 -1.34 -6.57 21.44
CA ASP A 72 -1.87 -7.35 20.33
C ASP A 72 -3.36 -7.08 20.15
N PHE A 73 -3.74 -6.75 18.91
CA PHE A 73 -5.13 -6.66 18.50
C PHE A 73 -5.55 -7.92 17.76
N LEU A 74 -6.60 -8.55 18.29
CA LEU A 74 -7.08 -9.85 17.88
C LEU A 74 -8.46 -9.70 17.23
N PHE A 75 -8.49 -9.68 15.91
CA PHE A 75 -9.72 -9.66 15.13
C PHE A 75 -10.30 -11.06 15.01
N GLY A 76 -11.62 -11.20 15.21
CA GLY A 76 -12.35 -12.46 15.04
C GLY A 76 -12.67 -12.82 13.58
N GLU A 77 -12.14 -12.06 12.61
CA GLU A 77 -12.37 -12.23 11.17
C GLU A 77 -11.12 -11.86 10.37
N ARG A 78 -11.00 -12.36 9.14
CA ARG A 78 -9.97 -11.92 8.18
C ARG A 78 -10.33 -10.52 7.68
N LEU A 79 -9.49 -9.54 8.00
CA LEU A 79 -9.65 -8.18 7.49
C LEU A 79 -9.21 -8.10 6.03
N THR A 80 -9.85 -7.22 5.25
CA THR A 80 -9.31 -6.86 3.93
C THR A 80 -8.04 -6.02 4.09
N MET A 81 -7.17 -6.05 3.10
CA MET A 81 -5.92 -5.27 3.15
C MET A 81 -6.16 -3.75 3.30
N GLU A 82 -7.25 -3.20 2.76
CA GLU A 82 -7.60 -1.78 2.98
C GLU A 82 -7.95 -1.50 4.44
N LYS A 83 -8.54 -2.47 5.16
CA LYS A 83 -8.78 -2.32 6.61
C LYS A 83 -7.48 -2.47 7.39
N VAL A 84 -6.63 -3.44 7.03
CA VAL A 84 -5.32 -3.66 7.68
C VAL A 84 -4.44 -2.41 7.54
N LEU A 85 -4.35 -1.83 6.35
CA LEU A 85 -3.51 -0.67 6.08
C LEU A 85 -3.94 0.60 6.85
N LYS A 86 -5.16 0.67 7.42
CA LYS A 86 -5.59 1.78 8.28
C LYS A 86 -4.87 1.83 9.63
N PHE A 87 -4.24 0.74 10.04
CA PHE A 87 -3.45 0.70 11.28
C PHE A 87 -2.01 1.20 11.08
N TYR A 88 -1.61 1.52 9.85
CA TYR A 88 -0.25 1.94 9.53
C TYR A 88 -0.21 3.44 9.23
N ASP A 89 0.60 4.17 10.00
CA ASP A 89 1.06 5.53 9.68
C ASP A 89 2.57 5.50 9.39
N HIS A 90 2.95 4.71 8.38
CA HIS A 90 4.34 4.47 8.02
C HIS A 90 4.63 4.98 6.60
N ASP A 91 5.89 5.29 6.32
CA ASP A 91 6.37 5.67 5.00
C ASP A 91 6.29 4.49 4.03
N PHE A 92 6.68 3.31 4.50
CA PHE A 92 6.61 2.05 3.77
C PHE A 92 5.86 0.97 4.55
N VAL A 93 5.12 0.12 3.83
CA VAL A 93 4.59 -1.16 4.35
C VAL A 93 4.98 -2.28 3.40
N VAL A 94 5.68 -3.28 3.93
CA VAL A 94 6.13 -4.45 3.18
C VAL A 94 5.17 -5.62 3.41
N LEU A 95 4.63 -6.20 2.34
CA LEU A 95 3.71 -7.32 2.42
C LEU A 95 4.45 -8.63 2.10
N GLU A 96 4.50 -9.59 3.02
CA GLU A 96 5.03 -10.93 2.78
C GLU A 96 3.89 -11.84 2.29
N GLY A 97 3.95 -12.26 1.02
CA GLY A 97 3.04 -13.28 0.49
C GLY A 97 1.59 -12.85 0.27
N VAL A 98 1.29 -11.56 0.35
CA VAL A 98 -0.04 -11.00 0.00
C VAL A 98 -0.15 -10.87 -1.52
N THR A 99 -1.15 -11.51 -2.11
CA THR A 99 -1.39 -11.51 -3.57
C THR A 99 -2.78 -10.98 -3.95
N ASP A 100 -3.68 -10.80 -2.99
CA ASP A 100 -5.06 -10.32 -3.19
C ASP A 100 -5.18 -8.78 -3.05
N PHE A 101 -4.07 -8.07 -3.10
CA PHE A 101 -3.98 -6.61 -3.04
C PHE A 101 -3.14 -6.06 -4.19
N VAL A 102 -3.60 -5.00 -4.85
CA VAL A 102 -2.86 -4.36 -5.95
C VAL A 102 -1.73 -3.51 -5.38
N ALA A 103 -0.52 -4.09 -5.37
CA ALA A 103 0.73 -3.43 -5.00
C ALA A 103 1.88 -3.90 -5.90
N PRO A 104 2.94 -3.08 -6.12
CA PRO A 104 4.15 -3.53 -6.81
C PRO A 104 4.71 -4.78 -6.15
N LYS A 105 5.23 -5.71 -6.95
CA LYS A 105 5.72 -6.99 -6.46
C LYS A 105 7.20 -7.17 -6.74
N ILE A 106 7.93 -7.62 -5.73
CA ILE A 106 9.26 -8.23 -5.85
C ILE A 106 9.04 -9.74 -5.83
N LEU A 107 9.45 -10.43 -6.90
CA LEU A 107 9.30 -11.88 -7.00
C LEU A 107 10.60 -12.58 -6.58
N CYS A 108 10.53 -13.30 -5.46
CA CYS A 108 11.59 -14.18 -5.00
C CYS A 108 11.42 -15.59 -5.57
N ALA A 109 12.40 -16.05 -6.34
CA ALA A 109 12.38 -17.37 -6.98
C ALA A 109 13.70 -18.11 -6.75
N ARG A 110 13.70 -19.42 -7.01
CA ARG A 110 14.93 -20.24 -7.11
C ARG A 110 15.37 -20.46 -8.54
N THR A 111 14.40 -20.57 -9.46
CA THR A 111 14.62 -20.95 -10.85
C THR A 111 13.82 -20.03 -11.76
N GLU A 112 14.19 -19.99 -13.04
CA GLU A 112 13.41 -19.26 -14.06
C GLU A 112 12.00 -19.83 -14.25
N ASP A 113 11.79 -21.12 -14.04
CA ASP A 113 10.45 -21.70 -14.16
C ASP A 113 9.52 -21.21 -13.04
N GLU A 114 10.03 -21.05 -11.82
CA GLU A 114 9.28 -20.41 -10.73
C GLU A 114 8.95 -18.94 -11.04
N ILE A 115 9.83 -18.25 -11.77
CA ILE A 115 9.57 -16.89 -12.27
C ILE A 115 8.39 -16.95 -13.23
N LYS A 116 8.44 -17.78 -14.27
CA LYS A 116 7.38 -17.90 -15.29
C LYS A 116 6.02 -18.22 -14.69
N GLU A 117 5.97 -19.10 -13.69
CA GLU A 117 4.72 -19.50 -13.03
C GLU A 117 4.05 -18.39 -12.21
N ARG A 118 4.81 -17.40 -11.73
CA ARG A 118 4.34 -16.36 -10.79
C ARG A 118 4.49 -14.94 -11.29
N MET A 119 5.02 -14.77 -12.49
CA MET A 119 5.16 -13.47 -13.12
C MET A 119 3.78 -12.87 -13.39
N ASP A 120 3.63 -11.59 -13.10
CA ASP A 120 2.47 -10.81 -13.51
C ASP A 120 2.90 -9.36 -13.82
N PRO A 121 2.04 -8.55 -14.46
CA PRO A 121 2.39 -7.19 -14.88
C PRO A 121 2.76 -6.21 -13.76
N THR A 122 2.56 -6.57 -12.49
CA THR A 122 2.90 -5.75 -11.32
C THR A 122 4.25 -6.13 -10.68
N VAL A 123 4.91 -7.18 -11.18
CA VAL A 123 6.29 -7.52 -10.81
C VAL A 123 7.25 -6.51 -11.45
N PHE A 124 8.06 -5.85 -10.62
CA PHE A 124 9.02 -4.84 -11.10
C PHE A 124 10.48 -5.19 -10.84
N ALA A 125 10.74 -6.17 -9.98
CA ALA A 125 12.07 -6.66 -9.64
C ALA A 125 12.04 -8.14 -9.23
N LEU A 126 13.20 -8.78 -9.34
CA LEU A 126 13.47 -10.13 -8.86
C LEU A 126 14.41 -10.09 -7.65
N SER A 127 14.29 -11.07 -6.76
CA SER A 127 15.21 -11.23 -5.63
C SER A 127 15.21 -12.70 -5.15
N GLY A 128 15.78 -12.96 -3.97
CA GLY A 128 15.90 -14.30 -3.42
C GLY A 128 16.99 -15.13 -4.10
N LEU A 129 16.83 -16.45 -4.12
CA LEU A 129 17.88 -17.38 -4.55
C LEU A 129 18.28 -17.25 -6.03
N ILE A 130 17.35 -16.85 -6.89
CA ILE A 130 17.62 -16.64 -8.32
C ILE A 130 18.65 -15.53 -8.56
N ALA A 131 18.70 -14.52 -7.69
CA ALA A 131 19.65 -13.41 -7.78
C ALA A 131 21.10 -13.80 -7.46
N LEU A 132 21.33 -15.03 -6.98
CA LEU A 132 22.68 -15.59 -6.86
C LEU A 132 23.26 -16.07 -8.20
N HIS A 133 22.39 -16.23 -9.20
CA HIS A 133 22.72 -16.87 -10.48
C HIS A 133 22.52 -15.94 -11.68
N THR A 134 21.69 -14.92 -11.55
CA THR A 134 21.45 -13.92 -12.60
C THR A 134 21.25 -12.53 -12.02
N ASP A 135 21.59 -11.50 -12.79
CA ASP A 135 21.36 -10.09 -12.50
C ASP A 135 20.09 -9.54 -13.18
N GLN A 136 19.48 -10.31 -14.10
CA GLN A 136 18.22 -9.97 -14.75
C GLN A 136 17.48 -11.17 -15.35
N TYR A 137 16.20 -10.99 -15.65
CA TYR A 137 15.38 -11.91 -16.45
C TYR A 137 14.35 -11.11 -17.24
N GLU A 138 14.31 -11.27 -18.57
CA GLU A 138 13.37 -10.56 -19.47
C GLU A 138 13.33 -9.03 -19.24
N GLY A 139 14.47 -8.42 -18.94
CA GLY A 139 14.62 -6.99 -18.67
C GLY A 139 14.22 -6.54 -17.26
N LEU A 140 13.75 -7.45 -16.40
CA LEU A 140 13.58 -7.18 -14.98
C LEU A 140 14.91 -7.40 -14.23
N PRO A 141 15.38 -6.42 -13.43
CA PRO A 141 16.59 -6.59 -12.63
C PRO A 141 16.38 -7.58 -11.49
N ALA A 142 17.41 -8.35 -11.18
CA ALA A 142 17.50 -9.23 -10.03
C ALA A 142 18.52 -8.69 -9.03
N PHE A 143 18.12 -8.61 -7.75
CA PHE A 143 18.97 -8.08 -6.68
C PHE A 143 19.22 -9.16 -5.62
N ASP A 144 20.49 -9.45 -5.33
CA ASP A 144 20.88 -10.27 -4.18
C ASP A 144 20.64 -9.44 -2.92
N PRO A 145 19.66 -9.79 -2.06
CA PRO A 145 19.29 -8.94 -0.93
C PRO A 145 20.41 -8.81 0.11
N LEU A 146 21.39 -9.71 0.13
CA LEU A 146 22.51 -9.65 1.07
C LEU A 146 23.66 -8.78 0.58
N LYS A 147 23.79 -8.57 -0.74
CA LYS A 147 24.86 -7.77 -1.33
C LYS A 147 24.39 -6.43 -1.88
N ASP A 148 23.18 -6.40 -2.42
CA ASP A 148 22.61 -5.28 -3.16
C ASP A 148 21.45 -4.61 -2.42
N ALA A 149 21.38 -4.74 -1.08
CA ALA A 149 20.30 -4.15 -0.27
C ALA A 149 20.10 -2.65 -0.58
N GLU A 150 21.20 -1.88 -0.67
CA GLU A 150 21.14 -0.45 -1.00
C GLU A 150 20.55 -0.19 -2.39
N LYS A 151 21.03 -0.92 -3.41
CA LYS A 151 20.53 -0.78 -4.80
C LYS A 151 19.08 -1.22 -4.94
N LEU A 152 18.70 -2.30 -4.23
CA LEU A 152 17.33 -2.78 -4.19
C LEU A 152 16.41 -1.72 -3.59
N VAL A 153 16.81 -1.08 -2.49
CA VAL A 153 16.03 0.00 -1.89
C VAL A 153 15.99 1.25 -2.75
N ASP A 154 17.09 1.65 -3.40
CA ASP A 154 17.09 2.74 -4.39
C ASP A 154 16.04 2.47 -5.49
N TYR A 155 15.99 1.23 -5.97
CA TYR A 155 15.06 0.82 -7.00
C TYR A 155 13.60 0.78 -6.50
N ILE A 156 13.37 0.32 -5.26
CA ILE A 156 12.06 0.40 -4.58
C ILE A 156 11.60 1.86 -4.48
N GLU A 157 12.47 2.77 -4.04
CA GLU A 157 12.17 4.20 -3.92
C GLU A 157 11.88 4.85 -5.27
N ALA A 158 12.54 4.41 -6.35
CA ALA A 158 12.28 4.90 -7.69
C ALA A 158 10.96 4.36 -8.27
N LYS A 159 10.64 3.09 -8.04
CA LYS A 159 9.56 2.38 -8.75
C LYS A 159 8.23 2.32 -8.01
N VAL A 160 8.22 2.20 -6.69
CA VAL A 160 6.97 1.98 -5.93
C VAL A 160 6.20 3.29 -5.82
N PRO A 161 5.02 3.48 -6.43
CA PRO A 161 4.27 4.72 -6.25
C PRO A 161 3.58 4.76 -4.87
N PRO A 162 3.07 5.93 -4.44
CA PRO A 162 2.05 5.97 -3.40
C PRO A 162 0.90 5.00 -3.69
N VAL A 163 0.38 4.35 -2.65
CA VAL A 163 -0.62 3.28 -2.78
C VAL A 163 -1.81 3.71 -3.67
N LEU A 164 -2.24 2.83 -4.57
CA LEU A 164 -3.43 3.04 -5.39
C LEU A 164 -4.71 2.77 -4.57
N PRO A 165 -5.88 3.27 -5.01
CA PRO A 165 -7.14 3.07 -4.29
C PRO A 165 -7.62 1.60 -4.14
N ASN A 166 -6.94 0.65 -4.78
CA ASN A 166 -7.28 -0.79 -4.83
C ASN A 166 -8.77 -1.07 -5.10
N LYS A 167 -9.38 -0.35 -6.05
CA LYS A 167 -10.78 -0.55 -6.38
C LYS A 167 -10.97 -1.72 -7.36
N PRO A 168 -11.96 -2.60 -7.13
CA PRO A 168 -12.41 -3.57 -8.13
C PRO A 168 -12.73 -2.87 -9.46
N LYS A 169 -12.52 -3.57 -10.57
CA LYS A 169 -12.75 -3.01 -11.92
C LYS A 169 -14.21 -2.55 -12.11
N GLU A 170 -15.13 -3.28 -11.50
CA GLU A 170 -16.57 -3.00 -11.50
C GLU A 170 -16.91 -1.75 -10.69
N SER A 171 -16.04 -1.35 -9.75
CA SER A 171 -16.25 -0.23 -8.84
C SER A 171 -15.61 1.07 -9.31
N CYS A 172 -14.59 1.02 -10.17
CA CYS A 172 -13.91 2.22 -10.66
C CYS A 172 -13.11 1.96 -11.94
N GLY A 173 -13.30 2.81 -12.95
CA GLY A 173 -12.53 2.83 -14.21
C GLY A 173 -12.31 4.23 -14.76
N GLN A 174 -12.35 5.26 -13.90
CA GLN A 174 -12.39 6.67 -14.32
C GLN A 174 -11.13 7.11 -15.09
N CYS A 175 -9.97 6.47 -14.82
CA CYS A 175 -8.72 6.67 -15.57
C CYS A 175 -8.60 5.76 -16.80
N GLY A 176 -9.65 5.01 -17.16
CA GLY A 176 -9.69 4.15 -18.35
C GLY A 176 -9.11 2.75 -18.17
N SER A 177 -8.69 2.36 -16.95
CA SER A 177 -8.11 1.04 -16.66
C SER A 177 -8.45 0.55 -15.25
N SER A 178 -8.24 -0.74 -14.97
CA SER A 178 -8.27 -1.24 -13.59
C SER A 178 -7.09 -0.68 -12.77
N CYS A 179 -7.15 -0.78 -11.44
CA CYS A 179 -6.02 -0.39 -10.59
C CYS A 179 -4.77 -1.21 -10.91
N GLU A 180 -4.92 -2.50 -11.22
CA GLU A 180 -3.81 -3.40 -11.58
C GLU A 180 -3.14 -2.98 -12.88
N THR A 181 -3.91 -2.75 -13.95
CA THR A 181 -3.37 -2.26 -15.23
C THR A 181 -2.75 -0.88 -15.06
N MET A 182 -3.37 0.01 -14.28
CA MET A 182 -2.79 1.31 -13.98
C MET A 182 -1.45 1.19 -13.25
N LEU A 183 -1.34 0.27 -12.29
CA LEU A 183 -0.09 0.02 -11.58
C LEU A 183 1.01 -0.49 -12.52
N ALA A 184 0.68 -1.46 -13.36
CA ALA A 184 1.60 -1.98 -14.37
C ALA A 184 2.09 -0.87 -15.33
N ASP A 185 1.18 0.00 -15.78
CA ASP A 185 1.53 1.16 -16.60
C ASP A 185 2.48 2.13 -15.87
N ILE A 186 2.26 2.36 -14.56
CA ILE A 186 3.13 3.21 -13.74
C ILE A 186 4.53 2.61 -13.60
N LEU A 187 4.63 1.32 -13.29
CA LEU A 187 5.91 0.63 -13.12
C LEU A 187 6.75 0.63 -14.40
N ASN A 188 6.06 0.57 -15.56
CA ASN A 188 6.64 0.64 -16.89
C ASN A 188 6.83 2.08 -17.41
N GLY A 189 6.55 3.11 -16.61
CA GLY A 189 6.73 4.52 -17.01
C GLY A 189 5.74 5.03 -18.07
N LYS A 190 4.67 4.28 -18.34
CA LYS A 190 3.61 4.67 -19.29
C LYS A 190 2.58 5.62 -18.69
N LYS A 191 2.44 5.62 -17.37
CA LYS A 191 1.53 6.50 -16.60
C LYS A 191 2.20 7.00 -15.34
N ASN A 192 1.66 8.06 -14.78
CA ASN A 192 2.02 8.60 -13.47
C ASN A 192 0.91 8.32 -12.46
N ARG A 193 1.30 8.19 -11.18
CA ARG A 193 0.35 8.03 -10.07
C ARG A 193 -0.70 9.15 -10.02
N SER A 194 -0.32 10.37 -10.41
CA SER A 194 -1.18 11.57 -10.46
C SER A 194 -2.30 11.48 -11.49
N GLU A 195 -2.26 10.54 -12.43
CA GLU A 195 -3.31 10.33 -13.44
C GLU A 195 -4.51 9.55 -12.89
N CYS A 196 -4.45 9.08 -11.63
CA CYS A 196 -5.57 8.43 -11.00
C CYS A 196 -6.64 9.46 -10.63
N LYS A 197 -7.81 9.40 -11.29
CA LYS A 197 -8.88 10.38 -11.06
C LYS A 197 -9.53 10.29 -9.68
N VAL A 198 -9.39 9.18 -8.97
CA VAL A 198 -9.90 9.03 -7.60
C VAL A 198 -9.19 9.99 -6.63
N ASP A 199 -7.92 10.29 -6.90
CA ASP A 199 -7.14 11.23 -6.09
C ASP A 199 -7.10 12.64 -6.68
N GLN A 200 -7.58 12.81 -7.93
CA GLN A 200 -7.73 14.13 -8.55
C GLN A 200 -8.96 14.84 -7.98
N GLY A 201 -8.69 15.82 -7.13
CA GLY A 201 -9.71 16.57 -6.38
C GLY A 201 -9.31 16.73 -4.92
N SER A 202 -8.02 17.01 -4.67
CA SER A 202 -7.45 17.18 -3.34
C SER A 202 -7.88 18.51 -2.73
N VAL A 203 -9.18 18.68 -2.50
CA VAL A 203 -9.64 19.73 -1.60
C VAL A 203 -9.08 19.44 -0.21
N LYS A 204 -8.36 20.42 0.33
CA LYS A 204 -7.96 20.48 1.73
C LYS A 204 -8.85 21.50 2.40
N LEU A 205 -9.39 21.14 3.56
CA LEU A 205 -10.18 22.04 4.38
C LEU A 205 -9.37 22.33 5.64
N PHE A 206 -9.26 23.60 6.01
CA PHE A 206 -8.61 24.03 7.24
C PHE A 206 -9.63 24.73 8.13
N ILE A 207 -9.57 24.48 9.44
CA ILE A 207 -10.27 25.27 10.46
C ILE A 207 -9.19 25.89 11.34
N GLY A 208 -8.98 27.20 11.21
CA GLY A 208 -7.76 27.83 11.71
C GLY A 208 -6.53 27.27 10.99
N ASP A 209 -5.54 26.79 11.75
CA ASP A 209 -4.32 26.18 11.21
C ASP A 209 -4.41 24.64 11.10
N GLU A 210 -5.53 24.04 11.51
CA GLU A 210 -5.69 22.58 11.50
C GLU A 210 -6.30 22.07 10.19
N GLU A 211 -5.63 21.11 9.53
CA GLU A 211 -6.17 20.42 8.35
C GLU A 211 -7.22 19.38 8.76
N ILE A 212 -8.46 19.55 8.28
CA ILE A 212 -9.55 18.59 8.48
C ILE A 212 -9.42 17.44 7.48
N LYS A 213 -9.12 16.24 8.00
CA LYS A 213 -9.06 15.02 7.19
C LYS A 213 -10.48 14.60 6.76
N MET A 214 -10.76 14.76 5.48
CA MET A 214 -12.03 14.36 4.88
C MET A 214 -11.94 13.03 4.14
N VAL A 215 -13.02 12.24 4.21
CA VAL A 215 -13.19 11.03 3.40
C VAL A 215 -13.43 11.38 1.91
N PRO A 216 -13.14 10.47 0.95
CA PRO A 216 -13.20 10.78 -0.48
C PRO A 216 -14.54 11.33 -0.97
N PHE A 217 -15.66 10.81 -0.46
CA PHE A 217 -16.99 11.28 -0.81
C PHE A 217 -17.22 12.75 -0.44
N VAL A 218 -16.77 13.18 0.76
CA VAL A 218 -16.89 14.57 1.22
C VAL A 218 -15.99 15.49 0.40
N LYS A 219 -14.78 15.04 0.05
CA LYS A 219 -13.89 15.77 -0.85
C LYS A 219 -14.53 16.01 -2.23
N ALA A 220 -15.18 14.99 -2.78
CA ALA A 220 -15.84 15.08 -4.08
C ALA A 220 -17.05 16.05 -4.05
N ILE A 221 -17.89 15.97 -3.01
CA ILE A 221 -19.01 16.92 -2.83
C ILE A 221 -18.48 18.34 -2.73
N LEU A 222 -17.55 18.60 -1.81
CA LEU A 222 -17.03 19.94 -1.57
C LEU A 222 -16.37 20.52 -2.82
N THR A 223 -15.53 19.72 -3.51
CA THR A 223 -14.92 20.13 -4.78
C THR A 223 -15.97 20.45 -5.83
N GLY A 224 -16.97 19.57 -6.02
CA GLY A 224 -18.03 19.77 -7.00
C GLY A 224 -18.88 21.01 -6.73
N THR A 225 -19.26 21.24 -5.47
CA THR A 225 -20.02 22.43 -5.04
C THR A 225 -19.22 23.71 -5.29
N VAL A 226 -17.95 23.75 -4.85
CA VAL A 226 -17.09 24.91 -5.01
C VAL A 226 -16.84 25.20 -6.49
N VAL A 227 -16.42 24.20 -7.27
CA VAL A 227 -16.13 24.36 -8.70
C VAL A 227 -17.39 24.78 -9.45
N GLY A 228 -18.54 24.15 -9.19
CA GLY A 228 -19.81 24.49 -9.83
C GLY A 228 -20.28 25.90 -9.52
N PHE A 229 -20.03 26.40 -8.32
CA PHE A 229 -20.30 27.79 -7.97
C PHE A 229 -19.34 28.75 -8.69
N VAL A 230 -18.03 28.57 -8.54
CA VAL A 230 -17.04 29.54 -9.05
C VAL A 230 -16.89 29.51 -10.57
N SER A 231 -17.24 28.41 -11.24
CA SER A 231 -17.16 28.32 -12.72
C SER A 231 -18.08 29.31 -13.43
N ASN A 232 -19.09 29.85 -12.73
CA ASN A 232 -20.01 30.86 -13.23
C ASN A 232 -19.55 32.31 -12.96
N LEU A 233 -18.44 32.50 -12.25
CA LEU A 233 -17.95 33.83 -11.88
C LEU A 233 -17.03 34.42 -12.95
N LYS A 234 -17.13 35.75 -13.16
CA LYS A 234 -16.18 36.49 -13.99
C LYS A 234 -14.78 36.40 -13.37
N GLY A 235 -13.80 35.95 -14.17
CA GLY A 235 -12.41 35.79 -13.74
C GLY A 235 -12.01 34.36 -13.38
N TYR A 236 -12.94 33.40 -13.40
CA TYR A 236 -12.59 31.98 -13.29
C TYR A 236 -11.62 31.55 -14.40
N GLN A 237 -10.56 30.86 -14.00
CA GLN A 237 -9.58 30.27 -14.91
C GLN A 237 -9.47 28.78 -14.60
N LYS A 238 -9.78 27.94 -15.60
CA LYS A 238 -9.71 26.49 -15.46
C LYS A 238 -8.30 26.07 -15.05
N GLY A 239 -8.21 25.28 -13.97
CA GLY A 239 -6.94 24.73 -13.47
C GLY A 239 -6.13 25.66 -12.57
N LYS A 240 -6.60 26.88 -12.27
CA LYS A 240 -6.02 27.71 -11.20
C LYS A 240 -6.52 27.25 -9.83
N GLU A 241 -5.69 27.46 -8.81
CA GLU A 241 -6.07 27.23 -7.41
C GLU A 241 -7.26 28.13 -7.05
N ILE A 242 -8.24 27.53 -6.38
CA ILE A 242 -9.39 28.24 -5.81
C ILE A 242 -9.19 28.27 -4.29
N THR A 243 -9.08 29.47 -3.73
CA THR A 243 -9.06 29.68 -2.27
C THR A 243 -10.38 30.29 -1.84
N ILE A 244 -11.06 29.66 -0.89
CA ILE A 244 -12.25 30.21 -0.22
C ILE A 244 -11.89 30.49 1.22
N LYS A 245 -12.12 31.73 1.68
CA LYS A 245 -11.97 32.15 3.08
C LYS A 245 -13.33 32.55 3.60
N ILE A 246 -13.79 31.90 4.66
CA ILE A 246 -15.00 32.27 5.38
C ILE A 246 -14.54 32.88 6.70
N HIS A 247 -14.90 34.14 6.94
CA HIS A 247 -14.50 34.84 8.15
C HIS A 247 -15.44 34.52 9.31
N PRO A 248 -14.96 34.53 10.57
CA PRO A 248 -15.74 34.08 11.74
C PRO A 248 -17.03 34.85 12.01
N ASP A 249 -17.17 36.05 11.44
CA ASP A 249 -18.33 36.94 11.52
C ASP A 249 -19.48 36.53 10.57
N TYR A 250 -19.29 35.48 9.77
CA TYR A 250 -20.33 34.87 8.96
C TYR A 250 -21.36 34.14 9.85
N ARG A 251 -22.54 34.75 10.04
CA ARG A 251 -23.70 34.15 10.71
C ARG A 251 -24.50 33.25 9.78
#